data_AF-A0A355B8B8-F1
#
_entry.id   AF-A0A355B8B8-F1
#
_cell.length_a   1.000
_cell.length_b   1.000
_cell.length_c   1.000
_cell.angle_alpha   90.00
_cell.angle_beta   90.00
_cell.angle_gamma   90.00
#
_symmetry.space_group_name_H-M   'P 1'
#
loop_
_entity.id
_entity.type
_entity.pdbx_description
1 polymer ?
#
loop_
_entity_poly.entity_id
_entity_poly.type
_entity_poly.pdbx_seq_one_letter_code
_entity_poly.pdbx_strand_id
1 'polypeptide(L)'
;FIILYPVNSNKSLFLLSSFLLGLILDMFADSGGIHATACLILAFIRPSVFKFSFGLSYEYQTIKISEKITSERIVFILVLVFIHLFVLYMLELLRFGLILDVFLRTLLNTVFTSFICILSIYLTKPSKR
;
A
#
# COMPACT_ATOMS: atom_id res chain seq x y z
N PHE A 1 2.39 -5.65 5.27
CA PHE A 1 1.21 -5.82 6.14
C PHE A 1 -0.08 -5.31 5.50
N ILE A 2 -0.19 -4.01 5.22
CA ILE A 2 -1.46 -3.36 4.83
C ILE A 2 -2.09 -3.98 3.56
N ILE A 3 -1.28 -4.38 2.58
CA ILE A 3 -1.72 -5.06 1.35
C ILE A 3 -2.35 -6.44 1.64
N LEU A 4 -1.72 -7.22 2.53
CA LEU A 4 -2.04 -8.63 2.79
C LEU A 4 -3.14 -8.81 3.87
N TYR A 5 -3.52 -7.74 4.57
CA TYR A 5 -4.51 -7.80 5.63
C TYR A 5 -5.87 -8.36 5.15
N PRO A 6 -6.60 -9.17 5.91
CA PRO A 6 -7.88 -9.72 5.46
C PRO A 6 -8.91 -8.61 5.14
N VAL A 7 -9.74 -8.84 4.12
CA VAL A 7 -10.77 -7.88 3.68
C VAL A 7 -11.96 -7.86 4.65
N ASN A 8 -12.28 -8.98 5.30
CA ASN A 8 -13.44 -9.14 6.19
C ASN A 8 -13.14 -8.84 7.67
N SER A 9 -12.23 -7.91 7.97
CA SER A 9 -11.84 -7.58 9.35
C SER A 9 -12.37 -6.21 9.79
N ASN A 10 -12.39 -5.97 11.09
CA ASN A 10 -12.86 -4.72 11.70
C ASN A 10 -12.06 -3.52 11.17
N LYS A 11 -12.75 -2.64 10.41
CA LYS A 11 -12.14 -1.45 9.79
C LYS A 11 -11.41 -0.55 10.81
N SER A 12 -12.01 -0.32 11.97
CA SER A 12 -11.43 0.54 13.01
C SER A 12 -10.11 -0.03 13.54
N LEU A 13 -10.05 -1.35 13.75
CA LEU A 13 -8.85 -2.03 14.26
C LEU A 13 -7.75 -2.08 13.19
N PHE A 14 -8.13 -2.18 11.93
CA PHE A 14 -7.23 -2.07 10.79
C PHE A 14 -6.63 -0.67 10.63
N LEU A 15 -7.43 0.38 10.75
CA LEU A 15 -6.96 1.77 10.71
C LEU A 15 -6.02 2.06 11.88
N LEU A 16 -6.38 1.64 13.09
CA LEU A 16 -5.55 1.84 14.28
C LEU A 16 -4.21 1.11 14.17
N SER A 17 -4.22 -0.16 13.76
CA SER A 17 -2.97 -0.92 13.56
C SER A 17 -2.09 -0.34 12.45
N SER A 18 -2.68 0.18 11.37
CA SER A 18 -1.93 0.84 10.30
C SER A 18 -1.31 2.16 10.76
N PHE A 19 -2.04 2.94 11.57
CA PHE A 19 -1.52 4.16 12.17
C PHE A 19 -0.36 3.88 13.14
N LEU A 20 -0.53 2.91 14.05
CA LEU A 20 0.52 2.54 15.00
C LEU A 20 1.78 2.03 14.29
N LEU A 21 1.63 1.25 13.23
CA LEU A 21 2.76 0.80 12.41
C LEU A 21 3.52 2.00 11.82
N GLY A 22 2.80 2.95 11.21
CA GLY A 22 3.43 4.15 10.65
C GLY A 22 4.05 5.05 11.73
N LEU A 23 3.42 5.16 12.90
CA LEU A 23 3.96 5.93 14.03
C LEU A 23 5.27 5.36 14.53
N ILE A 24 5.37 4.03 14.66
CA ILE A 24 6.62 3.37 15.04
C ILE A 24 7.71 3.66 14.00
N LEU A 25 7.37 3.58 12.70
CA LEU A 25 8.32 3.94 11.63
C LEU A 25 8.76 5.40 11.73
N ASP A 26 7.84 6.32 11.99
CA ASP A 26 8.17 7.75 12.15
C ASP A 26 9.10 8.00 13.34
N MET A 27 8.95 7.25 14.45
CA MET A 27 9.85 7.35 15.61
C MET A 27 11.27 6.90 15.30
N PHE A 28 11.45 5.89 14.44
CA PHE A 28 12.77 5.42 14.02
C PHE A 28 13.38 6.28 12.91
N ALA A 29 12.56 6.79 12.01
CA ALA A 29 12.99 7.57 10.85
C ALA A 29 13.02 9.09 11.11
N ASP A 30 12.68 9.54 12.32
CA ASP A 30 12.58 10.95 12.71
C ASP A 30 11.77 11.81 11.73
N SER A 31 10.68 11.26 11.19
CA SER A 31 9.87 11.86 10.13
C SER A 31 8.57 12.49 10.62
N GLY A 32 8.41 12.65 11.94
CA GLY A 32 7.42 13.52 12.55
C GLY A 32 5.94 13.22 12.26
N GLY A 33 5.60 12.02 11.75
CA GLY A 33 4.21 11.62 11.45
C GLY A 33 3.90 11.41 9.97
N ILE A 34 4.87 11.56 9.07
CA ILE A 34 4.68 11.43 7.63
C ILE A 34 4.26 10.00 7.26
N HIS A 35 4.92 8.98 7.81
CA HIS A 35 4.60 7.58 7.53
C HIS A 35 3.27 7.17 8.17
N ALA A 36 2.97 7.63 9.38
CA ALA A 36 1.69 7.41 10.04
C ALA A 36 0.53 7.92 9.17
N THR A 37 0.67 9.12 8.60
CA THR A 37 -0.33 9.71 7.71
C THR A 37 -0.45 8.92 6.40
N ALA A 38 0.67 8.58 5.76
CA ALA A 38 0.70 7.82 4.52
C ALA A 38 0.11 6.41 4.67
N CYS A 39 0.38 5.74 5.80
CA CYS A 39 -0.19 4.43 6.12
C CYS A 39 -1.69 4.50 6.40
N LEU A 40 -2.15 5.55 7.10
CA LEU A 40 -3.56 5.75 7.41
C LEU A 40 -4.39 6.01 6.14
N ILE A 41 -3.92 6.90 5.27
CA ILE A 41 -4.56 7.21 3.98
C ILE A 41 -4.63 5.95 3.12
N LEU A 42 -3.54 5.16 3.08
CA LEU A 42 -3.51 3.91 2.33
C LEU A 42 -4.51 2.89 2.89
N ALA A 43 -4.60 2.74 4.20
CA ALA A 43 -5.57 1.86 4.84
C ALA A 43 -7.02 2.29 4.56
N PHE A 44 -7.28 3.60 4.52
CA PHE A 44 -8.59 4.16 4.22
C PHE A 44 -9.02 3.98 2.75
N ILE A 45 -8.11 4.20 1.79
CA ILE A 45 -8.42 4.14 0.35
C ILE A 45 -8.44 2.70 -0.20
N ARG A 46 -7.81 1.77 0.51
CA ARG A 46 -7.73 0.34 0.18
C ARG A 46 -9.03 -0.28 -0.36
N PRO A 47 -10.20 -0.19 0.31
CA PRO A 47 -11.44 -0.76 -0.21
C PRO A 47 -11.87 -0.17 -1.56
N SER A 48 -11.61 1.13 -1.81
CA SER A 48 -11.89 1.76 -3.11
C SER A 48 -10.95 1.22 -4.21
N VAL A 49 -9.67 1.04 -3.89
CA VAL A 49 -8.69 0.44 -4.83
C VAL A 49 -9.03 -1.02 -5.12
N PHE A 50 -9.52 -1.77 -4.13
CA PHE A 50 -10.02 -3.13 -4.36
C PHE A 50 -11.17 -3.18 -5.37
N LYS A 51 -12.16 -2.30 -5.21
CA LYS A 51 -13.29 -2.21 -6.16
C LYS A 51 -12.82 -1.85 -7.56
N PHE A 52 -11.83 -0.97 -7.67
CA PHE A 52 -11.24 -0.59 -8.95
C PHE A 52 -10.49 -1.73 -9.64
N SER A 53 -9.68 -2.50 -8.90
CA SER A 53 -8.85 -3.57 -9.50
C SER A 53 -9.57 -4.90 -9.70
N PHE A 54 -10.51 -5.28 -8.83
CA PHE A 54 -11.16 -6.60 -8.87
C PHE A 54 -12.62 -6.56 -9.30
N GLY A 55 -13.24 -5.38 -9.44
CA GLY A 55 -14.61 -5.20 -9.93
C GLY A 55 -15.61 -6.17 -9.27
N LEU A 56 -16.07 -7.15 -10.05
CA LEU A 56 -17.05 -8.18 -9.64
C LEU A 56 -16.46 -9.28 -8.73
N SER A 57 -15.16 -9.52 -8.76
CA SER A 57 -14.51 -10.53 -7.90
C SER A 57 -14.40 -10.10 -6.42
N TYR A 58 -14.62 -8.82 -6.13
CA TYR A 58 -14.74 -8.29 -4.76
C TYR A 58 -16.10 -8.62 -4.13
N GLU A 59 -17.17 -8.66 -4.92
CA GLU A 59 -18.55 -8.92 -4.49
C GLU A 59 -18.72 -10.34 -3.93
N TYR A 60 -17.94 -11.31 -4.44
CA TYR A 60 -18.01 -12.72 -4.01
C TYR A 60 -17.08 -13.07 -2.84
N GLN A 61 -16.32 -12.12 -2.27
CA GLN A 61 -15.41 -12.32 -1.12
C GLN A 61 -14.40 -13.50 -1.23
N THR A 62 -14.19 -14.08 -2.41
CA THR A 62 -13.32 -15.24 -2.65
C THR A 62 -11.87 -14.88 -2.99
N ILE A 63 -11.43 -13.65 -2.69
CA ILE A 63 -10.06 -13.21 -3.02
C ILE A 63 -9.06 -13.73 -1.97
N LYS A 64 -8.56 -14.94 -2.15
CA LYS A 64 -7.34 -15.40 -1.48
C LYS A 64 -6.12 -14.81 -2.17
N ILE A 65 -5.64 -13.65 -1.70
CA ILE A 65 -4.47 -12.90 -2.20
C ILE A 65 -3.17 -13.76 -2.26
N SER A 66 -3.17 -14.96 -1.67
CA SER A 66 -2.03 -15.88 -1.66
C SER A 66 -1.98 -16.95 -2.79
N GLU A 67 -3.06 -17.20 -3.56
CA GLU A 67 -3.10 -18.40 -4.42
C GLU A 67 -2.54 -18.22 -5.86
N LYS A 68 -2.86 -17.14 -6.57
CA LYS A 68 -2.47 -16.96 -7.99
C LYS A 68 -2.09 -15.51 -8.33
N ILE A 69 -0.97 -15.31 -9.05
CA ILE A 69 -0.58 -14.00 -9.59
C ILE A 69 -1.46 -13.74 -10.83
N THR A 70 -2.52 -12.96 -10.66
CA THR A 70 -3.36 -12.47 -11.75
C THR A 70 -2.95 -11.03 -12.08
N SER A 71 -3.13 -10.60 -13.34
CA SER A 71 -2.90 -9.21 -13.78
C SER A 71 -3.57 -8.17 -12.86
N GLU A 72 -4.79 -8.46 -12.39
CA GLU A 72 -5.54 -7.63 -11.44
C GLU A 72 -4.79 -7.36 -10.12
N ARG A 73 -4.01 -8.33 -9.61
CA ARG A 73 -3.20 -8.15 -8.38
C ARG A 73 -2.00 -7.25 -8.61
N ILE A 74 -1.38 -7.35 -9.78
CA ILE A 74 -0.24 -6.51 -10.14
C ILE A 74 -0.72 -5.06 -10.22
N VAL A 75 -1.86 -4.81 -10.89
CA VAL A 75 -2.47 -3.47 -10.96
C VAL A 75 -2.85 -2.97 -9.56
N PHE A 76 -3.45 -3.82 -8.73
CA PHE A 76 -3.81 -3.46 -7.35
C PHE A 76 -2.60 -3.03 -6.52
N ILE A 77 -1.51 -3.83 -6.53
CA ILE A 77 -0.28 -3.51 -5.80
C ILE A 77 0.33 -2.22 -6.34
N LEU A 78 0.39 -2.07 -7.67
CA LEU A 78 0.97 -0.89 -8.31
C LEU A 78 0.23 0.38 -7.90
N VAL A 79 -1.11 0.39 -7.98
CA VAL A 79 -1.92 1.56 -7.61
C VAL A 79 -1.79 1.89 -6.13
N LEU A 80 -1.80 0.89 -5.25
CA LEU A 80 -1.62 1.10 -3.80
C LEU A 80 -0.24 1.66 -3.46
N VAL A 81 0.81 1.08 -4.03
CA VAL A 81 2.19 1.53 -3.82
C VAL A 81 2.34 2.95 -4.35
N PHE A 82 1.82 3.25 -5.54
CA PHE A 82 1.85 4.59 -6.10
C PHE A 82 1.19 5.62 -5.16
N ILE A 83 -0.03 5.34 -4.67
CA ILE A 83 -0.73 6.24 -3.75
C ILE A 83 0.07 6.44 -2.46
N HIS A 84 0.68 5.38 -1.91
CA HIS A 84 1.50 5.48 -0.70
C HIS A 84 2.69 6.43 -0.89
N LEU A 85 3.50 6.18 -1.91
CA LEU A 85 4.72 6.95 -2.15
C LEU A 85 4.38 8.38 -2.56
N PHE A 86 3.29 8.58 -3.30
CA PHE A 86 2.83 9.92 -3.67
C PHE A 86 2.49 10.74 -2.43
N VAL A 87 1.71 10.18 -1.51
CA VAL A 87 1.36 10.86 -0.25
C VAL A 87 2.61 11.10 0.60
N LEU A 88 3.49 10.10 0.72
CA LEU A 88 4.71 10.21 1.51
C LEU A 88 5.60 11.35 1.00
N TYR A 89 5.93 11.37 -0.29
CA TYR A 89 6.78 12.42 -0.86
C TYR A 89 6.12 13.79 -0.92
N MET A 90 4.79 13.85 -1.05
CA MET A 90 4.05 15.11 -0.95
C MET A 90 4.16 15.73 0.45
N LEU A 91 4.14 14.91 1.50
CA LEU A 91 4.29 15.38 2.87
C LEU A 91 5.76 15.67 3.23
N GLU A 92 6.70 14.88 2.70
CA GLU A 92 8.13 15.05 2.96
C GLU A 92 8.71 16.29 2.27
N LEU A 93 8.30 16.55 1.02
CA LEU A 93 8.78 17.67 0.21
C LEU A 93 7.64 18.66 -0.01
N LEU A 94 7.16 19.28 1.06
CA LEU A 94 6.12 20.32 1.03
C LEU A 94 6.67 21.67 0.52
N ARG A 95 7.29 21.66 -0.65
CA ARG A 95 7.74 22.84 -1.39
C ARG A 95 7.15 22.80 -2.79
N PHE A 96 6.29 23.77 -3.09
CA PHE A 96 5.60 23.88 -4.37
C PHE A 96 6.55 23.95 -5.59
N GLY A 97 7.79 24.42 -5.40
CA GLY A 97 8.80 24.44 -6.47
C GLY A 97 9.39 23.07 -6.85
N LEU A 98 9.20 22.03 -6.03
CA LEU A 98 9.74 20.68 -6.25
C LEU A 98 8.65 19.66 -6.62
N ILE A 99 7.45 20.11 -6.99
CA ILE A 99 6.33 19.20 -7.33
C ILE A 99 6.70 18.21 -8.45
N LEU A 100 7.53 18.68 -9.40
CA LEU A 100 7.96 17.89 -10.56
C LEU A 100 9.02 16.85 -10.15
N ASP A 101 9.92 17.21 -9.23
CA ASP A 101 10.87 16.28 -8.60
C ASP A 101 10.16 15.21 -7.77
N VAL A 102 9.12 15.61 -7.02
CA VAL A 102 8.25 14.69 -6.26
C VAL A 102 7.60 13.69 -7.21
N PHE A 103 7.06 14.16 -8.33
CA PHE A 103 6.41 13.27 -9.30
C PHE A 103 7.40 12.26 -9.92
N LEU A 104 8.57 12.72 -10.37
CA LEU A 104 9.59 11.84 -10.96
C LEU A 104 10.10 10.81 -9.95
N ARG A 105 10.41 11.24 -8.71
CA ARG A 105 10.85 10.34 -7.63
C ARG A 105 9.77 9.34 -7.26
N THR A 106 8.52 9.76 -7.21
CA THR A 106 7.39 8.87 -6.95
C THR A 106 7.32 7.79 -8.02
N LEU A 107 7.42 8.15 -9.30
CA LEU A 107 7.30 7.20 -10.41
C LEU A 107 8.42 6.16 -10.40
N LEU A 108 9.67 6.60 -10.22
CA LEU A 108 10.84 5.70 -10.16
C LEU A 108 10.78 4.77 -8.94
N ASN A 109 10.51 5.32 -7.75
CA ASN A 109 10.44 4.50 -6.54
C ASN A 109 9.23 3.57 -6.54
N THR A 110 8.10 3.96 -7.14
CA THR A 110 6.92 3.09 -7.26
C THR A 110 7.26 1.82 -8.02
N VAL A 111 7.98 1.90 -9.14
CA VAL A 111 8.38 0.73 -9.91
C VAL A 111 9.28 -0.19 -9.06
N PHE A 112 10.28 0.38 -8.40
CA PHE A 112 11.20 -0.39 -7.55
C PHE A 112 10.50 -1.04 -6.35
N THR A 113 9.72 -0.28 -5.59
CA THR A 113 8.99 -0.78 -4.41
C THR A 113 7.92 -1.78 -4.79
N SER A 114 7.22 -1.60 -5.92
CA SER A 114 6.23 -2.57 -6.41
C SER A 114 6.88 -3.91 -6.76
N PHE A 115 8.06 -3.89 -7.38
CA PHE A 115 8.83 -5.10 -7.66
C PHE A 115 9.21 -5.85 -6.37
N ILE A 116 9.71 -5.13 -5.36
CA ILE A 116 10.03 -5.71 -4.04
C ILE A 116 8.78 -6.29 -3.38
N CYS A 117 7.64 -5.59 -3.46
CA CYS A 117 6.38 -6.05 -2.88
C CYS A 117 5.91 -7.36 -3.54
N ILE A 118 6.01 -7.49 -4.86
CA ILE A 118 5.67 -8.72 -5.59
C ILE A 118 6.59 -9.86 -5.16
N LEU A 119 7.90 -9.61 -5.06
CA LEU A 119 8.89 -10.60 -4.60
C LEU A 119 8.60 -11.06 -3.17
N SER A 120 8.27 -10.14 -2.27
CA SER A 120 7.93 -10.43 -0.87
C SER A 120 6.67 -11.32 -0.78
N ILE A 121 5.64 -11.03 -1.57
CA ILE A 121 4.42 -11.85 -1.63
C ILE A 121 4.73 -13.25 -2.18
N TYR A 122 5.60 -13.35 -3.19
CA TYR A 122 6.04 -14.64 -3.73
C TYR A 122 6.79 -15.48 -2.69
N LEU A 123 7.72 -14.87 -1.96
CA LEU A 123 8.50 -15.55 -0.93
C LEU A 123 7.63 -16.01 0.25
N THR A 124 6.63 -15.21 0.62
CA THR A 124 5.74 -15.50 1.75
C THR A 124 4.69 -16.56 1.39
N LYS A 125 4.57 -16.94 0.11
CA LYS A 125 3.70 -18.04 -0.29
C LYS A 125 4.26 -19.35 0.30
N PRO A 126 3.56 -20.01 1.24
CA PRO A 126 4.04 -21.26 1.79
C PRO A 126 4.16 -22.28 0.65
N SER A 127 5.32 -22.91 0.54
CA SER A 127 5.52 -24.08 -0.31
C SER A 127 4.41 -25.07 0.02
N LYS A 128 3.60 -25.45 -0.99
CA LYS A 128 2.61 -26.51 -0.83
C LYS A 128 3.39 -27.78 -0.42
N ARG A 129 3.34 -28.13 0.85
CA ARG A 129 3.71 -29.43 1.37
C ARG A 129 2.45 -30.25 1.57
#